data_AF-A0A098TJ85-F1
#
_entry.id   AF-A0A098TJ85-F1
#
_cell.length_a   1.000
_cell.length_b   1.000
_cell.length_c   1.000
_cell.angle_alpha   90.00
_cell.angle_beta   90.00
_cell.angle_gamma   90.00
#
_symmetry.space_group_name_H-M   'P 1'
#
loop_
_entity.id
_entity.type
_entity.pdbx_description
1 polymer ?
#
loop_
_entity_poly.entity_id
_entity_poly.type
_entity_poly.pdbx_seq_one_letter_code
_entity_poly.pdbx_strand_id
1 'polypeptide(L)'
;MPTLIRFKTVLLTTLVMGTVGCSSLNSDTHVYPQQVVTNFMDACVKSSNGKTEACTCAIDKIQAEYTLKEFAKIDKELSEGGKPPERFVGIVKECTQ
;
A
#
# COMPACT_ATOMS: atom_id res chain seq x y z
N MET A 1 -46.50 12.62 -15.45
CA MET A 1 -47.04 13.34 -14.27
C MET A 1 -46.62 12.57 -13.01
N PRO A 2 -46.32 13.28 -11.91
CA PRO A 2 -44.99 13.39 -11.28
C PRO A 2 -44.91 12.72 -9.88
N THR A 3 -43.73 12.57 -9.27
CA THR A 3 -43.27 13.36 -8.09
C THR A 3 -41.74 13.11 -7.92
N LEU A 4 -40.78 13.98 -8.22
CA LEU A 4 -40.45 15.32 -7.70
C LEU A 4 -40.51 15.46 -6.16
N ILE A 5 -39.31 15.62 -5.58
CA ILE A 5 -38.96 16.41 -4.38
C ILE A 5 -39.16 15.73 -3.01
N ARG A 6 -38.04 15.19 -2.48
CA ARG A 6 -37.66 15.39 -1.07
C ARG A 6 -36.32 16.13 -0.96
N PHE A 7 -36.16 17.14 -1.81
CA PHE A 7 -35.01 18.03 -1.94
C PHE A 7 -35.14 19.28 -1.05
N LYS A 8 -35.75 19.14 0.13
CA LYS A 8 -36.00 20.24 1.06
C LYS A 8 -35.35 19.87 2.39
N THR A 9 -34.41 20.72 2.83
CA THR A 9 -33.81 20.77 4.17
C THR A 9 -32.43 20.12 4.36
N VAL A 10 -31.41 20.58 3.62
CA VAL A 10 -30.08 20.85 4.24
C VAL A 10 -29.58 22.17 3.66
N LEU A 11 -30.17 23.27 4.14
CA LEU A 11 -29.66 24.62 3.99
C LEU A 11 -28.64 24.86 5.11
N LEU A 12 -27.51 25.47 4.76
CA LEU A 12 -26.52 26.10 5.65
C LEU A 12 -25.73 25.17 6.59
N THR A 13 -24.45 24.93 6.28
CA THR A 13 -23.30 25.51 7.03
C THR A 13 -21.95 24.89 6.60
N THR A 14 -20.96 25.77 6.47
CA THR A 14 -19.50 25.54 6.30
C THR A 14 -18.99 25.10 4.93
N LEU A 15 -18.72 26.12 4.12
CA LEU A 15 -17.68 26.13 3.09
C LEU A 15 -16.31 26.00 3.79
N VAL A 16 -15.84 24.79 4.10
CA VAL A 16 -14.44 24.59 4.48
C VAL A 16 -13.67 24.36 3.19
N MET A 17 -12.89 25.37 2.81
CA MET A 17 -11.92 25.34 1.74
C MET A 17 -10.87 24.28 2.10
N GLY A 18 -11.13 23.03 1.71
CA GLY A 18 -10.20 21.92 1.86
C GLY A 18 -9.04 22.12 0.89
N THR A 19 -8.00 22.84 1.31
CA THR A 19 -6.69 22.69 0.68
C THR A 19 -6.16 21.31 1.10
N VAL A 20 -6.54 20.29 0.33
CA VAL A 20 -5.89 19.00 0.38
C VAL A 20 -4.45 19.26 -0.09
N GLY A 21 -3.57 19.55 0.86
CA GLY A 21 -2.14 19.62 0.62
C GLY A 21 -1.71 18.22 0.21
N CYS A 22 -1.60 17.99 -1.09
CA CYS A 22 -0.95 16.81 -1.63
C CYS A 22 0.54 17.00 -1.32
N SER A 23 0.95 16.62 -0.11
CA SER A 23 2.36 16.45 0.21
C SER A 23 2.88 15.42 -0.77
N SER A 24 3.69 15.88 -1.72
CA SER A 24 4.30 15.03 -2.75
C SER A 24 5.01 13.87 -2.05
N LEU A 25 4.41 12.69 -2.08
CA LEU A 25 5.02 11.47 -1.54
C LEU A 25 6.25 11.20 -2.39
N ASN A 26 7.42 11.50 -1.83
CA ASN A 26 8.68 11.09 -2.45
C ASN A 26 8.70 9.56 -2.45
N SER A 27 8.51 8.97 -3.62
CA SER A 27 8.43 7.52 -3.81
C SER A 27 9.77 6.90 -4.19
N ASP A 28 10.81 7.72 -4.42
CA ASP A 28 12.18 7.28 -4.67
C ASP A 28 12.96 7.08 -3.34
N THR A 29 12.25 6.71 -2.26
CA THR A 29 12.80 6.49 -0.91
C THR A 29 12.76 5.01 -0.55
N HIS A 30 13.76 4.56 0.21
CA HIS A 30 13.84 3.24 0.83
C HIS A 30 13.06 3.16 2.15
N VAL A 31 12.63 4.30 2.70
CA VAL A 31 11.82 4.35 3.94
C VAL A 31 10.35 4.40 3.55
N TYR A 32 9.62 3.31 3.75
CA TYR A 32 8.23 3.23 3.31
C TYR A 32 7.31 3.91 4.33
N PRO A 33 6.22 4.57 3.88
CA PRO A 33 5.18 5.05 4.78
C PRO A 33 4.62 3.91 5.62
N GLN A 34 4.33 4.17 6.89
CA GLN A 34 3.84 3.15 7.83
C GLN A 34 2.63 2.38 7.29
N GLN A 35 1.71 3.07 6.60
CA GLN A 35 0.56 2.42 5.99
C GLN A 35 0.94 1.35 4.95
N VAL A 36 2.01 1.56 4.18
CA VAL A 36 2.49 0.58 3.19
C VAL A 36 3.09 -0.64 3.89
N VAL A 37 3.89 -0.40 4.93
CA VAL A 37 4.48 -1.47 5.76
C VAL A 37 3.38 -2.30 6.42
N THR A 38 2.38 -1.66 7.03
CA THR A 38 1.23 -2.34 7.64
C THR A 38 0.47 -3.19 6.62
N ASN A 39 0.16 -2.64 5.45
CA ASN A 39 -0.55 -3.39 4.40
C ASN A 39 0.24 -4.62 3.94
N PHE A 40 1.56 -4.48 3.74
CA PHE A 40 2.43 -5.60 3.41
C PHE A 40 2.41 -6.66 4.51
N MET A 41 2.58 -6.25 5.78
CA MET A 41 2.60 -7.15 6.92
C MET A 41 1.29 -7.93 7.04
N ASP A 42 0.15 -7.26 6.94
CA ASP A 42 -1.17 -7.90 7.01
C ASP A 42 -1.35 -8.95 5.90
N ALA A 43 -0.99 -8.60 4.66
CA ALA A 43 -1.08 -9.53 3.53
C ALA A 43 -0.11 -10.71 3.66
N CYS A 44 1.12 -10.46 4.10
CA CYS A 44 2.15 -11.48 4.27
C CYS A 44 1.79 -12.43 5.42
N VAL A 45 1.41 -11.92 6.59
CA VAL A 45 1.04 -12.75 7.76
C VAL A 45 -0.16 -13.63 7.40
N LYS A 46 -1.15 -13.07 6.69
CA LYS A 46 -2.32 -13.83 6.23
C LYS A 46 -1.95 -14.95 5.24
N SER A 47 -1.03 -14.70 4.31
CA SER A 47 -0.63 -15.68 3.29
C SER A 47 0.39 -16.72 3.78
N SER A 48 1.16 -16.38 4.81
CA SER A 48 2.24 -17.22 5.35
C SER A 48 1.82 -18.11 6.52
N ASN A 49 0.52 -18.17 6.84
CA ASN A 49 -0.02 -18.84 8.04
C ASN A 49 0.54 -18.27 9.36
N GLY A 50 0.65 -16.95 9.45
CA GLY A 50 1.02 -16.27 10.70
C GLY A 50 2.52 -16.13 10.96
N LYS A 51 3.38 -16.32 9.95
CA LYS A 51 4.84 -16.21 10.10
C LYS A 51 5.29 -14.73 10.13
N THR A 52 4.99 -14.06 11.23
CA THR A 52 5.27 -12.63 11.41
C THR A 52 6.75 -12.30 11.26
N GLU A 53 7.65 -13.11 11.81
CA GLU A 53 9.10 -12.88 11.75
C GLU A 53 9.63 -12.94 10.32
N ALA A 54 9.12 -13.88 9.51
CA ALA A 54 9.46 -14.00 8.10
C ALA A 54 8.99 -12.77 7.31
N CYS A 55 7.79 -12.28 7.61
CA CYS A 55 7.23 -11.08 7.00
C CYS A 55 8.02 -9.82 7.36
N THR A 56 8.40 -9.67 8.63
CA THR A 56 9.26 -8.56 9.09
C THR A 56 10.62 -8.61 8.37
N CYS A 57 11.27 -9.78 8.33
CA CYS A 57 12.51 -9.95 7.58
C CYS A 57 12.37 -9.55 6.10
N ALA A 58 11.28 -9.96 5.45
CA ALA A 58 11.06 -9.69 4.05
C ALA A 58 10.89 -8.19 3.79
N ILE A 59 10.03 -7.49 4.56
CA ILE A 59 9.79 -6.07 4.35
C ILE A 59 11.03 -5.21 4.66
N ASP A 60 11.85 -5.61 5.63
CA ASP A 60 13.09 -4.92 5.96
C ASP A 60 14.10 -5.01 4.80
N LYS A 61 14.29 -6.21 4.26
CA LYS A 61 15.19 -6.42 3.09
C LYS A 61 14.65 -5.77 1.82
N ILE A 62 13.33 -5.83 1.59
CA ILE A 62 12.70 -5.17 0.44
C ILE A 62 12.93 -3.65 0.53
N GLN A 63 12.71 -3.04 1.69
CA GLN A 63 12.99 -1.62 1.91
C GLN A 63 14.46 -1.28 1.69
N ALA A 64 15.38 -2.15 2.11
CA ALA A 64 16.82 -1.92 1.90
C ALA A 64 17.25 -1.93 0.43
N GLU A 65 16.53 -2.65 -0.45
CA GLU A 65 16.93 -2.86 -1.85
C GLU A 65 16.07 -2.14 -2.87
N TYR A 66 14.79 -1.92 -2.57
CA TYR A 66 13.83 -1.29 -3.46
C TYR A 66 13.32 0.00 -2.86
N THR A 67 13.26 1.04 -3.66
CA THR A 67 12.49 2.23 -3.34
C THR A 67 11.00 1.90 -3.29
N LEU A 68 10.21 2.74 -2.62
CA LEU A 68 8.75 2.59 -2.56
C LEU A 68 8.13 2.48 -3.97
N LYS A 69 8.64 3.26 -4.93
CA LYS A 69 8.20 3.26 -6.32
C LYS A 69 8.47 1.93 -7.02
N GLU A 70 9.65 1.34 -6.80
CA GLU A 70 10.01 0.05 -7.37
C GLU A 70 9.17 -1.07 -6.74
N PHE A 71 9.00 -1.05 -5.42
CA PHE A 71 8.13 -1.99 -4.73
C PHE A 71 6.67 -1.90 -5.23
N ALA A 72 6.12 -0.68 -5.35
CA ALA A 72 4.77 -0.48 -5.86
C ALA A 72 4.60 -1.00 -7.30
N LYS A 73 5.65 -0.90 -8.12
CA LYS A 73 5.65 -1.48 -9.47
C LYS A 73 5.60 -3.01 -9.42
N ILE A 74 6.43 -3.62 -8.57
CA ILE A 74 6.45 -5.09 -8.38
C ILE A 74 5.12 -5.59 -7.84
N ASP A 75 4.55 -4.92 -6.82
CA ASP A 75 3.26 -5.26 -6.22
C ASP A 75 2.13 -5.20 -7.27
N LYS A 76 2.12 -4.15 -8.09
CA LYS A 76 1.18 -4.03 -9.21
C LYS A 76 1.35 -5.17 -10.21
N GLU A 77 2.58 -5.45 -10.67
CA GLU A 77 2.85 -6.54 -11.62
C GLU A 77 2.37 -7.89 -11.07
N LEU A 78 2.59 -8.17 -9.78
CA LEU A 78 2.09 -9.36 -9.11
C LEU A 78 0.56 -9.41 -9.08
N SER A 79 -0.11 -8.29 -8.78
CA SER A 79 -1.57 -8.20 -8.75
C SER A 79 -2.22 -8.47 -10.12
N GLU A 80 -1.48 -8.17 -11.20
CA GLU A 80 -1.89 -8.41 -12.59
C GLU A 80 -1.54 -9.83 -13.08
N GLY A 81 -1.01 -10.70 -12.21
CA GLY A 81 -0.61 -12.07 -12.54
C GLY A 81 0.77 -12.20 -13.18
N GLY A 82 1.56 -11.12 -13.14
CA GLY A 82 2.95 -11.09 -13.58
C GLY A 82 3.89 -11.86 -12.63
N LYS A 83 5.17 -11.84 -12.96
CA LYS A 83 6.23 -12.47 -12.17
C LYS A 83 7.09 -11.40 -11.52
N PRO A 84 7.49 -11.56 -10.25
CA PRO A 84 8.38 -10.62 -9.62
C PRO A 84 9.82 -10.80 -10.13
N PRO A 85 10.70 -9.80 -9.95
CA PRO A 85 12.13 -9.94 -10.23
C PRO A 85 12.76 -11.09 -9.45
N GLU A 86 13.79 -11.73 -10.00
CA GLU A 86 14.47 -12.85 -9.34
C GLU A 86 15.03 -12.47 -7.96
N ARG A 87 15.56 -11.25 -7.82
CA ARG A 87 16.06 -10.76 -6.54
C ARG A 87 14.97 -10.64 -5.48
N PHE A 88 13.77 -10.22 -5.87
CA PHE A 88 12.61 -10.13 -4.97
C PHE A 88 12.22 -11.53 -4.44
N VAL A 89 12.22 -12.55 -5.31
CA VAL A 89 12.01 -13.95 -4.90
C VAL A 89 13.12 -14.43 -3.97
N GLY A 90 14.36 -14.05 -4.24
CA GLY A 90 15.52 -14.34 -3.39
C GLY A 90 15.34 -13.84 -1.96
N ILE A 91 14.91 -12.58 -1.79
CA ILE A 91 14.65 -11.99 -0.48
C ILE A 91 13.60 -12.79 0.31
N VAL A 92 12.47 -13.13 -0.33
CA VAL A 92 11.41 -13.89 0.34
C VAL A 92 11.89 -15.28 0.76
N LYS A 93 12.71 -15.93 -0.08
CA LYS A 93 13.33 -17.23 0.25
C LYS A 93 14.34 -17.13 1.40
N GLU A 94 15.14 -16.07 1.44
CA GLU A 94 16.09 -15.83 2.53
C GLU A 94 15.39 -15.68 3.89
N CYS A 95 14.16 -15.14 3.90
CA CYS A 95 13.40 -14.89 5.13
C CYS A 95 12.48 -16.04 5.56
N THR A 96 12.36 -17.10 4.76
CA THR A 96 11.49 -18.25 5.04
C THR A 96 12.25 -19.54 5.27
N GLN A 97 13.57 -19.53 5.07
CA GLN A 97 14.49 -20.63 5.37
C GLN A 97 14.73 -20.78 6.87
#